data_AF-A0AAV9DLF6-F1
#
_entry.id   AF-A0AAV9DLF6-F1
#
_cell.length_a   1.000
_cell.length_b   1.000
_cell.length_c   1.000
_cell.angle_alpha   90.00
_cell.angle_beta   90.00
_cell.angle_gamma   90.00
#
_symmetry.space_group_name_H-M   'P 1'
#
loop_
_entity.id
_entity.type
_entity.pdbx_description
1 polymer ?
#
loop_
_entity_poly.entity_id
_entity_poly.type
_entity_poly.pdbx_seq_one_letter_code
_entity_poly.pdbx_strand_id
1 'polypeptide(L)'
;MDPGMKQLQESLTEIEHEAEHLLLARHQLVENDKVRNGNREALTALRKKARTTRSSVPSAFETIMREVKGTEARPMMKEVCATCGNYDSKDCMWMMFPGSDIFACVPFHAAHTI
;
A
#
# COMPACT_ATOMS: atom_id res chain seq x y z
N MET A 1 -22.57 32.78 48.86
CA MET A 1 -22.08 31.39 48.90
C MET A 1 -20.73 31.37 49.59
N ASP A 2 -20.49 30.36 50.41
CA ASP A 2 -19.20 30.11 51.06
C ASP A 2 -18.07 30.00 50.01
N PRO A 3 -16.88 30.63 50.21
CA PRO A 3 -15.78 30.56 49.26
C PRO A 3 -15.32 29.14 48.94
N GLY A 4 -15.35 28.23 49.93
CA GLY A 4 -15.02 26.81 49.72
C GLY A 4 -16.01 26.12 48.79
N MET A 5 -17.31 26.41 48.92
CA MET A 5 -18.33 25.89 48.02
C MET A 5 -18.20 26.39 46.58
N LYS A 6 -17.75 27.64 46.38
CA LYS A 6 -17.50 28.17 45.03
C LYS A 6 -16.34 27.45 44.34
N GLN A 7 -15.23 27.28 45.05
CA GLN A 7 -14.06 26.59 44.51
C GLN A 7 -14.37 25.13 44.17
N LEU A 8 -15.13 24.45 45.02
CA LEU A 8 -15.59 23.09 44.74
C LEU A 8 -16.45 23.03 43.47
N GLN A 9 -17.38 23.96 43.30
CA GLN A 9 -18.25 24.03 42.13
C GLN A 9 -17.46 24.28 40.84
N GLU A 10 -16.47 25.17 40.88
CA GLU A 10 -15.58 25.45 39.74
C GLU A 10 -14.79 24.19 39.34
N SER A 11 -14.16 23.51 40.30
CA SER A 11 -13.42 22.27 40.03
C SER A 11 -14.30 21.15 39.47
N LEU A 12 -15.55 21.01 39.95
CA LEU A 12 -16.48 20.03 39.39
C LEU A 12 -16.85 20.37 37.95
N THR A 13 -17.05 21.66 37.64
CA THR A 13 -17.36 22.12 36.28
C THR A 13 -16.19 21.85 35.32
N GLU A 14 -14.95 22.07 35.77
CA GLU A 14 -13.75 21.76 34.99
C GLU A 14 -13.64 20.26 34.69
N ILE A 15 -13.89 19.40 35.69
CA ILE A 15 -13.86 17.94 35.52
C ILE A 15 -14.94 17.49 34.53
N GLU A 16 -16.15 18.04 34.62
CA GLU A 16 -17.24 17.74 33.67
C GLU A 16 -16.84 18.13 32.23
N HIS A 17 -16.20 19.29 32.07
CA HIS A 17 -15.74 19.74 30.76
C HIS A 17 -14.64 18.83 30.18
N GLU A 18 -13.65 18.46 30.99
CA GLU A 18 -12.59 17.52 30.57
C GLU A 18 -13.16 16.14 30.21
N ALA A 19 -14.13 15.65 30.98
CA ALA A 19 -14.81 14.40 30.70
C ALA A 19 -15.56 14.46 29.35
N GLU A 20 -16.22 15.57 29.04
CA GLU A 20 -16.88 15.77 27.75
C GLU A 20 -15.89 15.74 26.58
N HIS A 21 -14.74 16.43 26.70
CA HIS A 21 -13.68 16.38 25.68
C HIS A 21 -13.15 14.97 25.45
N LEU A 22 -12.93 14.21 26.53
CA LEU A 22 -12.50 12.82 26.44
C LEU A 22 -13.54 11.96 25.70
N LEU A 23 -14.82 12.14 26.02
CA LEU A 23 -15.91 11.44 25.35
C LEU A 23 -15.97 11.78 23.86
N LEU A 24 -15.84 13.06 23.50
CA LEU A 24 -15.82 13.50 22.09
C LEU A 24 -14.63 12.89 21.33
N ALA A 25 -13.43 12.94 21.91
CA ALA A 25 -12.24 12.35 21.32
C ALA A 25 -12.42 10.84 21.07
N ARG A 26 -13.03 10.11 22.03
CA ARG A 26 -13.32 8.68 21.87
C ARG A 26 -14.29 8.42 20.71
N HIS A 27 -15.35 9.23 20.56
CA HIS A 27 -16.27 9.09 19.44
C HIS A 27 -15.57 9.34 18.10
N GLN A 28 -14.69 10.35 18.03
CA GLN A 28 -13.92 10.62 16.83
C GLN A 28 -13.02 9.46 16.43
N LEU A 29 -12.42 8.74 17.38
CA LEU A 29 -11.64 7.55 17.09
C LEU A 29 -12.47 6.45 16.43
N VAL A 30 -13.71 6.24 16.88
CA VAL A 30 -14.63 5.27 16.28
C VAL A 30 -15.00 5.67 14.86
N GLU A 31 -15.33 6.95 14.61
CA GLU A 31 -15.66 7.43 13.27
C GLU A 31 -14.45 7.35 12.32
N ASN A 32 -13.25 7.66 12.81
CA ASN A 32 -12.01 7.49 12.04
C ASN A 32 -11.78 6.03 11.67
N ASP A 33 -12.05 5.09 12.58
CA ASP A 33 -11.90 3.67 12.31
C ASP A 33 -12.90 3.18 11.24
N LYS A 34 -14.16 3.63 11.32
CA LYS A 34 -15.18 3.35 10.30
C LYS A 34 -14.73 3.82 8.93
N VAL A 35 -14.27 5.07 8.81
CA VAL A 35 -13.78 5.64 7.54
C VAL A 35 -12.56 4.88 7.04
N ARG A 36 -11.60 4.55 7.91
CA ARG A 36 -10.43 3.75 7.58
C ARG A 36 -10.82 2.39 7.02
N ASN A 37 -11.77 1.70 7.66
CA ASN A 37 -12.23 0.40 7.19
C ASN A 37 -12.95 0.51 5.83
N GLY A 38 -13.83 1.51 5.67
CA GLY A 38 -14.48 1.78 4.38
C GLY A 38 -13.49 2.02 3.24
N ASN A 39 -12.42 2.79 3.50
CA ASN A 39 -11.36 3.02 2.51
C ASN A 39 -10.59 1.74 2.16
N ARG A 40 -10.33 0.86 3.14
CA ARG A 40 -9.69 -0.44 2.89
C ARG A 40 -10.55 -1.34 2.00
N GLU A 41 -11.86 -1.37 2.24
CA GLU A 41 -12.81 -2.12 1.43
C GLU A 41 -12.91 -1.56 0.01
N ALA A 42 -13.02 -0.23 -0.13
CA ALA A 42 -13.03 0.44 -1.43
C ALA A 42 -11.76 0.16 -2.24
N LEU A 43 -10.58 0.27 -1.61
CA LEU A 43 -9.30 -0.05 -2.25
C LEU A 43 -9.23 -1.53 -2.67
N THR A 44 -9.77 -2.42 -1.86
CA THR A 44 -9.85 -3.86 -2.19
C THR A 44 -10.75 -4.09 -3.41
N ALA A 45 -11.90 -3.43 -3.47
CA ALA A 45 -12.80 -3.50 -4.62
C ALA A 45 -12.14 -2.94 -5.89
N LEU A 46 -11.46 -1.79 -5.81
CA LEU A 46 -10.72 -1.21 -6.92
C LEU A 46 -9.60 -2.14 -7.41
N ARG A 47 -8.86 -2.78 -6.50
CA ARG A 47 -7.83 -3.76 -6.87
C ARG A 47 -8.41 -5.01 -7.54
N LYS A 48 -9.56 -5.52 -7.07
CA LYS A 48 -10.27 -6.62 -7.73
C LYS A 48 -10.67 -6.21 -9.15
N LYS A 49 -11.28 -5.03 -9.31
CA LYS A 49 -11.65 -4.49 -10.62
C LYS A 49 -10.42 -4.32 -11.54
N ALA A 50 -9.34 -3.73 -11.03
CA ALA A 50 -8.08 -3.55 -11.77
C ALA A 50 -7.45 -4.90 -12.20
N ARG A 51 -7.51 -5.92 -11.33
CA ARG A 51 -7.05 -7.28 -11.66
C ARG A 51 -7.91 -7.89 -12.77
N THR A 52 -9.23 -7.69 -12.75
CA THR A 52 -10.13 -8.13 -13.82
C THR A 52 -10.04 -7.30 -15.11
N THR A 53 -9.50 -6.07 -15.07
CA THR A 53 -9.31 -5.25 -16.27
C THR A 53 -7.98 -5.51 -16.98
N ARG A 54 -7.02 -6.24 -16.36
CA ARG A 54 -5.79 -6.66 -17.04
C ARG A 54 -6.00 -7.83 -18.00
N SER A 55 -7.11 -8.57 -17.88
CA SER A 55 -7.51 -9.61 -18.83
C SER A 55 -8.39 -9.11 -19.98
N SER A 56 -8.76 -7.82 -20.00
CA SER A 56 -9.60 -7.22 -21.05
C SER A 56 -8.85 -6.27 -21.99
N VAL A 57 -7.56 -6.05 -21.75
CA VAL A 57 -6.68 -5.39 -22.73
C VAL A 57 -5.91 -6.52 -23.41
N PRO A 58 -6.16 -6.79 -24.72
CA PRO A 58 -5.29 -7.68 -25.47
C PRO A 58 -3.86 -7.22 -25.23
N SER A 59 -3.05 -8.09 -24.63
CA SER A 59 -1.67 -7.70 -24.37
C SER A 59 -1.03 -7.32 -25.70
N ALA A 60 -0.16 -6.30 -25.73
CA ALA A 60 0.57 -5.96 -26.95
C ALA A 60 1.23 -7.21 -27.57
N PHE A 61 1.64 -8.16 -26.71
CA PHE A 61 2.12 -9.48 -27.07
C PHE A 61 1.10 -10.34 -27.85
N GLU A 62 -0.18 -10.31 -27.51
CA GLU A 62 -1.23 -11.08 -28.20
C GLU A 62 -1.54 -10.52 -29.58
N THR A 63 -1.47 -9.19 -29.74
CA THR A 63 -1.57 -8.52 -31.06
C THR A 63 -0.35 -8.83 -31.92
N ILE A 64 0.86 -8.73 -31.35
CA ILE A 64 2.13 -9.02 -32.04
C ILE A 64 2.23 -10.51 -32.41
N MET A 65 1.85 -11.43 -31.53
CA MET A 65 1.83 -12.88 -31.83
C MET A 65 0.84 -13.25 -32.92
N ARG A 66 -0.26 -12.48 -33.06
CA ARG A 66 -1.24 -12.67 -34.15
C ARG A 66 -0.66 -12.21 -35.50
N GLU A 67 0.17 -11.17 -35.50
CA GLU A 67 0.91 -10.69 -36.69
C GLU A 67 2.10 -11.60 -37.06
N VAL A 68 2.80 -12.15 -36.06
CA VAL A 68 3.97 -13.04 -36.24
C VAL A 68 3.58 -14.45 -36.65
N LYS A 69 2.32 -14.88 -36.46
CA LYS A 69 1.83 -16.21 -36.88
C LYS A 69 1.91 -16.47 -38.38
N GLY A 70 2.21 -15.45 -39.20
CA GLY A 70 2.40 -15.56 -40.66
C GLY A 70 3.85 -15.54 -41.15
N THR A 71 4.85 -15.33 -40.28
CA THR A 71 6.26 -15.20 -40.69
C THR A 71 7.18 -15.95 -39.74
N GLU A 72 8.00 -16.81 -40.33
CA GLU A 72 8.83 -17.80 -39.66
C GLU A 72 9.65 -17.25 -38.48
N ALA A 73 9.70 -18.07 -37.43
CA ALA A 73 10.25 -17.79 -36.12
C ALA A 73 11.68 -17.22 -36.17
N ARG A 74 11.83 -15.95 -35.76
CA ARG A 74 13.11 -15.38 -35.31
C ARG A 74 13.22 -15.50 -33.78
N PRO A 75 14.35 -15.95 -33.22
CA PRO A 75 14.57 -15.95 -31.78
C PRO A 75 14.95 -14.52 -31.35
N MET A 76 13.95 -13.67 -31.10
CA MET A 76 14.16 -12.26 -30.73
C MET A 76 13.49 -11.86 -29.42
N MET A 77 13.27 -12.80 -28.50
CA MET A 77 12.77 -12.46 -27.17
C MET A 77 13.79 -12.88 -26.13
N LYS A 78 14.54 -11.91 -25.60
CA LYS A 78 15.17 -12.07 -24.28
C LYS A 78 14.02 -12.34 -23.30
N GLU A 79 14.05 -13.47 -22.59
CA GLU A 79 13.04 -13.76 -21.59
C GLU A 79 13.04 -12.65 -20.54
N VAL A 80 12.01 -11.81 -20.59
CA VAL A 80 11.82 -10.74 -19.62
C VAL A 80 11.26 -11.40 -18.37
N CYS A 81 12.00 -11.32 -17.25
CA CYS A 81 11.54 -11.87 -15.98
C CYS A 81 10.16 -11.27 -15.62
N ALA A 82 9.19 -12.13 -15.27
CA ALA A 82 7.84 -11.70 -14.91
C ALA A 82 7.80 -10.75 -13.69
N THR A 83 8.82 -10.86 -12.82
CA THR A 83 8.97 -10.04 -11.60
C THR A 83 9.73 -8.74 -11.87
N CYS A 84 10.80 -8.77 -12.67
CA CYS A 84 11.56 -7.55 -13.00
C CYS A 84 10.92 -6.71 -14.10
N GLY A 85 10.19 -7.33 -15.03
CA GLY A 85 9.80 -6.66 -16.26
C GLY A 85 11.01 -6.15 -17.04
N ASN A 86 10.85 -5.03 -17.75
CA ASN A 86 11.90 -4.40 -18.57
C ASN A 86 12.83 -3.49 -17.75
N TYR A 87 13.18 -3.90 -16.53
CA TYR A 87 14.08 -3.15 -15.65
C TYR A 87 15.51 -3.20 -16.20
N ASP A 88 16.26 -2.09 -16.11
CA ASP A 88 17.65 -2.06 -16.58
C ASP A 88 18.49 -3.00 -15.70
N SER A 89 19.10 -4.00 -16.33
CA SER A 89 20.03 -4.93 -15.67
C SER A 89 21.23 -4.25 -15.00
N LYS A 90 21.49 -2.97 -15.30
CA LYS A 90 22.56 -2.16 -14.71
C LYS A 90 22.13 -1.39 -13.46
N ASP A 91 20.84 -1.28 -13.20
CA ASP A 91 20.34 -0.60 -12.00
C ASP A 91 20.47 -1.55 -10.81
N CYS A 92 21.28 -1.14 -9.83
CA CYS A 92 21.49 -1.88 -8.60
C CYS A 92 20.61 -1.36 -7.47
N MET A 93 20.09 -2.27 -6.65
CA MET A 93 19.43 -1.94 -5.40
C MET A 93 20.31 -2.29 -4.21
N TRP A 94 20.15 -1.54 -3.13
CA TRP A 94 20.72 -1.90 -1.84
C TRP A 94 19.74 -2.80 -1.09
N MET A 95 20.22 -3.98 -0.66
CA MET A 95 19.46 -4.85 0.23
C MET A 95 20.33 -5.32 1.40
N MET A 96 19.69 -5.49 2.55
CA MET A 96 20.29 -6.16 3.71
C MET A 96 20.03 -7.66 3.59
N PHE A 97 21.06 -8.49 3.74
CA PHE A 97 20.88 -9.95 3.70
C PHE A 97 20.15 -10.43 4.95
N PRO A 98 19.06 -11.22 4.82
CA PRO A 98 18.34 -11.75 5.96
C PRO A 98 19.27 -12.51 6.92
N GLY A 99 19.30 -12.10 8.19
CA GLY A 99 20.17 -12.71 9.21
C GLY A 99 21.59 -12.15 9.28
N SER A 100 21.88 -11.04 8.61
CA SER A 100 23.16 -10.33 8.72
C SER A 100 22.98 -8.81 8.76
N ASP A 101 23.97 -8.10 9.30
CA ASP A 101 24.03 -6.63 9.28
C ASP A 101 24.75 -6.09 8.02
N ILE A 102 24.84 -6.90 6.96
CA ILE A 102 25.58 -6.56 5.73
C ILE A 102 24.62 -6.02 4.67
N PHE A 103 24.92 -4.81 4.18
CA PHE A 103 24.28 -4.25 3.00
C PHE A 103 25.10 -4.54 1.76
N ALA A 104 24.43 -5.02 0.70
CA ALA A 104 25.05 -5.23 -0.59
C ALA A 104 24.29 -4.49 -1.69
N CYS A 105 25.05 -3.96 -2.64
CA CYS A 105 24.55 -3.37 -3.86
C CYS A 105 24.47 -4.49 -4.90
N VAL A 106 23.26 -4.93 -5.22
CA VAL A 106 23.04 -6.06 -6.13
C VAL A 106 22.01 -5.69 -7.20
N PRO A 107 22.13 -6.25 -8.43
CA PRO A 107 21.11 -6.06 -9.45
C PRO A 107 19.75 -6.55 -8.96
N PHE A 108 18.68 -5.82 -9.27
CA PHE A 108 17.32 -6.17 -8.84
C PHE A 108 16.92 -7.59 -9.28
N HIS A 109 17.42 -8.05 -10.44
CA HIS A 109 17.15 -9.41 -10.89
C HIS A 109 17.75 -10.46 -9.95
N ALA A 110 18.97 -10.25 -9.46
CA ALA A 110 19.61 -11.17 -8.50
C ALA A 110 18.89 -11.15 -7.15
N ALA A 111 18.43 -9.98 -6.69
CA ALA A 111 17.82 -9.79 -5.38
C ALA A 111 16.55 -10.63 -5.15
N HIS A 112 15.71 -10.81 -6.18
CA HIS A 112 14.44 -11.55 -6.04
C HIS A 112 14.54 -13.01 -6.50
N THR A 113 15.67 -13.43 -7.09
CA THR A 113 15.97 -14.83 -7.39
C THR A 113 16.61 -15.58 -6.22
N ILE A 114 17.13 -14.85 -5.23
CA ILE A 114 17.67 -15.36 -3.96
C ILE A 114 16.50 -15.61 -3.00
#